data_AF-A0A4Y6UBQ0-F1
#
_entry.id   AF-A0A4Y6UBQ0-F1
#
_cell.length_a   1.000
_cell.length_b   1.000
_cell.length_c   1.000
_cell.angle_alpha   90.00
_cell.angle_beta   90.00
_cell.angle_gamma   90.00
#
_symmetry.space_group_name_H-M   'P 1'
#
loop_
_entity.id
_entity.type
_entity.pdbx_description
1 polymer ?
#
loop_
_entity_poly.entity_id
_entity_poly.type
_entity_poly.pdbx_seq_one_letter_code
_entity_poly.pdbx_strand_id
1 'polypeptide(L)' 'MTGPLRVVPCDVCLMEGVLDDGQICPACLGMEHLLAPQQVDCPACEGWGVTDDGLACTACRGRGSVSQLP' A
#
# COMPACT_ATOMS: atom_id res chain seq x y z
N MET A 1 -23.06 30.30 2.28
CA MET A 1 -23.38 29.61 1.01
C MET A 1 -22.49 28.38 0.97
N THR A 2 -23.02 27.19 1.21
CA THR A 2 -22.26 25.94 1.14
C THR A 2 -22.96 25.06 0.13
N GLY A 3 -22.41 25.00 -1.09
CA GLY A 3 -22.85 24.05 -2.11
C GLY A 3 -22.59 22.60 -1.68
N PRO A 4 -23.18 21.61 -2.35
CA PRO A 4 -22.97 20.22 -2.01
C PRO A 4 -21.49 19.85 -2.17
N LEU A 5 -20.95 19.13 -1.18
CA LEU A 5 -19.61 18.55 -1.24
C LEU A 5 -19.47 17.67 -2.48
N ARG A 6 -18.42 17.87 -3.27
CA ARG A 6 -18.10 17.00 -4.41
C ARG A 6 -17.11 15.93 -3.97
N VAL A 7 -17.41 14.67 -4.27
CA VAL A 7 -16.48 13.54 -4.08
C VAL A 7 -15.67 13.37 -5.36
N VAL A 8 -14.35 13.49 -5.27
CA VAL A 8 -13.43 13.33 -6.41
C VAL A 8 -12.47 12.16 -6.14
N PRO A 9 -12.00 11.46 -7.17
CA PRO A 9 -11.01 10.39 -7.01
C PRO A 9 -9.71 10.94 -6.41
N CYS A 10 -9.08 10.14 -5.56
CA CYS A 10 -7.77 10.47 -5.02
C CYS A 10 -6.70 10.10 -6.05
N ASP A 11 -6.11 11.12 -6.65
CA ASP A 11 -5.00 11.04 -7.58
C ASP A 11 -3.70 10.53 -6.93
N VAL A 12 -3.48 10.83 -5.65
CA VAL A 12 -2.29 10.40 -4.90
C VAL A 12 -2.14 8.88 -4.82
N CYS A 13 -3.25 8.15 -4.68
CA CYS A 13 -3.27 6.68 -4.62
C CYS A 13 -3.95 6.03 -5.82
N LEU A 14 -4.24 6.82 -6.87
CA LEU A 14 -4.93 6.35 -8.08
C LEU A 14 -6.21 5.54 -7.79
N MET A 15 -7.00 5.98 -6.80
CA MET A 15 -8.22 5.33 -6.30
C MET A 15 -8.04 4.04 -5.48
N GLU A 16 -6.83 3.52 -5.31
CA GLU A 16 -6.59 2.27 -4.59
C GLU A 16 -6.80 2.41 -3.07
N GLY A 17 -6.71 3.63 -2.54
CA GLY A 17 -6.84 3.88 -1.10
C GLY A 17 -5.58 3.52 -0.30
N VAL A 18 -4.61 2.85 -0.92
CA VAL A 18 -3.29 2.53 -0.37
C VAL A 18 -2.20 3.18 -1.24
N LEU A 19 -1.09 3.56 -0.63
CA LEU A 19 0.12 3.88 -1.38
C LEU A 19 0.83 2.59 -1.70
N ASP A 20 1.17 2.40 -2.98
CA ASP A 20 1.90 1.25 -3.48
C ASP A 20 3.37 1.40 -3.07
N ASP A 21 3.70 1.01 -1.85
CA ASP A 21 5.07 0.81 -1.38
C ASP A 21 5.04 -0.14 -0.17
N GLY A 22 4.54 -1.37 -0.38
CA GLY A 22 4.95 -2.48 0.46
C GLY A 22 6.47 -2.54 0.41
N GLN A 23 7.15 -2.19 1.51
CA GLN A 23 8.60 -2.11 1.49
C GLN A 23 9.17 -3.46 1.07
N ILE A 24 10.12 -3.45 0.14
CA ILE A 24 10.91 -4.64 -0.20
C ILE A 24 11.36 -5.27 1.11
N CYS A 25 10.95 -6.51 1.34
CA CYS A 25 11.25 -7.18 2.59
C CYS A 25 12.79 -7.21 2.75
N PRO A 26 13.37 -6.52 3.75
CA PRO A 26 14.82 -6.38 3.84
C PRO A 26 15.50 -7.71 4.18
N ALA A 27 14.73 -8.68 4.69
CA ALA A 27 15.23 -10.01 5.01
C ALA A 27 15.51 -10.86 3.76
N CYS A 28 14.64 -10.79 2.74
CA CYS A 28 14.80 -11.54 1.49
C CYS A 28 15.10 -10.67 0.26
N LEU A 29 15.18 -9.35 0.42
CA LEU A 29 15.39 -8.38 -0.67
C LEU A 29 14.37 -8.53 -1.81
N GLY A 30 13.12 -8.88 -1.51
CA GLY A 30 12.09 -9.09 -2.53
C GLY A 30 12.13 -10.44 -3.23
N MET A 31 13.03 -11.35 -2.83
CA MET A 31 13.14 -12.67 -3.46
C MET A 31 12.11 -13.70 -2.99
N GLU A 32 11.18 -13.30 -2.11
CA GLU A 32 10.14 -14.14 -1.50
C GLU A 32 10.67 -15.28 -0.60
N HIS A 33 11.93 -15.69 -0.78
CA HIS A 33 12.55 -16.85 -0.15
C HIS A 33 13.96 -16.53 0.34
N LEU A 34 14.45 -17.32 1.29
CA LEU A 34 15.84 -17.27 1.77
C LEU A 34 16.63 -18.48 1.22
N LEU A 35 17.87 -18.24 0.79
CA LEU A 35 18.80 -19.29 0.38
C LEU A 35 19.52 -19.85 1.62
N ALA A 36 18.95 -20.86 2.29
CA ALA A 36 19.65 -21.56 3.38
C ALA A 36 19.07 -22.96 3.66
N PRO A 37 19.93 -23.97 3.90
CA PRO A 37 20.37 -25.00 2.93
C PRO A 37 19.36 -25.51 1.87
N GLN A 38 18.10 -25.05 1.88
CA GLN A 38 17.03 -25.32 0.90
C GLN A 38 16.27 -24.00 0.65
N GLN A 39 15.59 -23.82 -0.49
CA GLN A 39 14.73 -22.65 -0.67
C GLN A 39 13.54 -22.75 0.29
N VAL A 40 13.41 -21.79 1.20
CA VAL A 40 12.30 -21.69 2.15
C VAL A 40 11.67 -20.32 2.05
N ASP A 41 10.35 -20.25 2.16
CA ASP A 41 9.59 -18.99 2.19
C ASP A 41 10.20 -18.09 3.26
N CYS A 42 10.39 -16.82 2.94
CA CYS A 42 10.98 -15.88 3.88
C CYS A 42 9.99 -15.70 5.04
N PRO A 43 10.34 -16.09 6.28
CA PRO A 43 9.41 -16.07 7.40
C PRO A 43 9.04 -14.64 7.83
N ALA A 44 9.81 -13.64 7.42
CA ALA A 44 9.58 -12.23 7.76
C ALA A 44 8.53 -11.56 6.87
N CYS A 45 8.33 -12.07 5.66
CA CYS A 45 7.28 -11.61 4.76
C CYS A 45 6.39 -12.77 4.31
N GLU A 46 6.40 -13.91 4.99
CA GLU A 46 5.57 -15.09 4.69
C GLU A 46 5.52 -15.50 3.20
N GLY A 47 6.62 -15.30 2.46
CA GLY A 47 6.67 -15.60 1.02
C GLY A 47 6.21 -14.47 0.08
N TRP A 48 5.81 -13.31 0.59
CA TRP A 48 5.30 -12.18 -0.21
C TRP A 48 6.39 -11.32 -0.84
N GLY A 49 7.64 -11.41 -0.36
CA GLY A 49 8.75 -10.56 -0.83
C GLY A 49 8.66 -9.09 -0.39
N VAL A 50 7.53 -8.66 0.17
CA VAL A 50 7.28 -7.33 0.73
C VAL A 50 6.77 -7.46 2.16
N THR A 51 7.00 -6.46 3.00
CA THR A 51 6.32 -6.39 4.30
C THR A 51 4.89 -5.87 4.11
N ASP A 52 3.88 -6.51 4.71
CA ASP A 52 2.54 -5.93 4.90
C ASP A 52 2.68 -4.59 5.64
N ASP A 53 2.04 -3.49 5.28
CA ASP A 53 0.99 -3.22 4.29
C ASP A 53 1.28 -1.87 3.64
N GLY A 54 0.94 -1.73 2.36
CA GLY A 54 0.85 -0.42 1.71
C GLY A 54 0.12 0.56 2.63
N LEU A 55 0.78 1.68 2.94
CA LEU A 55 0.24 2.64 3.89
C LEU A 55 -1.10 3.14 3.37
N ALA A 56 -2.15 3.07 4.21
CA ALA A 56 -3.42 3.70 3.90
C ALA A 56 -3.14 5.14 3.45
N CYS A 57 -3.55 5.46 2.23
CA CYS A 57 -3.23 6.74 1.62
C CYS A 57 -3.75 7.85 2.52
N THR A 58 -2.84 8.63 3.09
CA THR A 58 -3.17 9.63 4.12
C THR A 58 -4.02 10.76 3.55
N ALA A 59 -3.90 11.03 2.24
CA ALA A 59 -4.68 12.04 1.53
C ALA A 59 -6.17 11.68 1.49
N CYS A 60 -6.52 10.42 1.18
CA CYS A 60 -7.92 9.95 1.18
C CYS A 60 -8.33 9.14 2.41
N ARG A 61 -7.40 8.93 3.35
CA ARG A 61 -7.56 8.09 4.54
C ARG A 61 -8.07 6.69 4.21
N GLY A 62 -7.48 6.02 3.23
CA GLY A 62 -7.92 4.68 2.83
C GLY A 62 -9.15 4.61 1.91
N ARG A 63 -9.79 5.73 1.57
CA ARG A 63 -11.06 5.73 0.81
C ARG A 63 -10.95 5.70 -0.72
N GLY A 64 -9.76 5.95 -1.27
CA GLY A 64 -9.58 6.15 -2.72
C GLY A 64 -10.22 7.44 -3.29
N SER A 65 -10.83 8.28 -2.44
CA SER A 65 -11.52 9.51 -2.84
C SER A 65 -11.52 10.57 -1.73
N VAL A 66 -11.69 11.85 -2.11
CA VAL A 66 -11.76 12.99 -1.17
C VAL A 66 -13.00 13.84 -1.41
N SER A 67 -13.53 14.44 -0.34
CA SER A 67 -14.64 15.40 -0.41
C SER A 67 -14.10 16.82 -0.43
N GLN A 68 -14.41 17.58 -1.47
CA GLN A 68 -14.00 18.97 -1.62
C GLN A 68 -15.21 19.91 -1.56
N LEU A 69 -15.04 21.04 -0.87
CA LEU A 69 -15.92 22.18 -1.05
C LEU A 69 -15.59 22.82 -2.41
N PRO A 70 -16.61 23.21 -3.20
CA PRO A 70 -16.38 23.85 -4.49
C PRO A 70 -15.66 25.20 -4.37
#